data_AF-A0A222WG96-F1
#
_entry.id   AF-A0A222WG96-F1
#
_cell.length_a   1.000
_cell.length_b   1.000
_cell.length_c   1.000
_cell.angle_alpha   90.00
_cell.angle_beta   90.00
_cell.angle_gamma   90.00
#
_symmetry.space_group_name_H-M   'P 1'
#
loop_
_entity.id
_entity.type
_entity.pdbx_description
1 polymer ?
#
loop_
_entity_poly.entity_id
_entity_poly.type
_entity_poly.pdbx_seq_one_letter_code
_entity_poly.pdbx_strand_id
1 'polypeptide(L)'
;MSEAVCPYFGSYHQMRPQGFAFLADQNNKRILWEQTPGLYKCKCGERFISEGSPEAGGVIGNYVTEGGIIRAATVEGVGVLIINKSLIRYTSSRTLPGFHFV
;
A
#
# COMPACT_ATOMS: atom_id res chain seq x y z
N MET A 1 -6.20 -1.82 14.61
CA MET A 1 -7.37 -1.99 13.73
C MET A 1 -7.06 -3.19 12.87
N SER A 2 -7.82 -4.27 13.04
CA SER A 2 -7.67 -5.48 12.22
C SER A 2 -8.05 -5.11 10.79
N GLU A 3 -7.17 -5.35 9.82
CA GLU A 3 -7.63 -5.45 8.43
C GLU A 3 -8.77 -6.46 8.32
N ALA A 4 -9.65 -6.25 7.34
CA ALA A 4 -10.79 -7.13 7.13
C ALA A 4 -10.28 -8.55 6.88
N VAL A 5 -10.93 -9.57 7.43
CA VAL A 5 -10.55 -10.97 7.17
C VAL A 5 -10.64 -11.24 5.65
N CYS A 6 -9.61 -11.83 5.05
CA CYS A 6 -9.61 -12.10 3.63
C CYS A 6 -10.58 -13.24 3.28
N PRO A 7 -11.64 -13.03 2.49
CA PRO A 7 -12.58 -14.10 2.16
C PRO A 7 -11.97 -15.20 1.25
N TYR A 8 -10.83 -14.93 0.61
CA TYR A 8 -10.18 -15.88 -0.29
C TYR A 8 -9.07 -16.70 0.37
N PHE A 9 -8.35 -16.11 1.33
CA PHE A 9 -7.15 -16.71 1.94
C PHE A 9 -7.26 -16.82 3.47
N GLY A 10 -8.41 -16.46 4.05
CA GLY A 10 -8.69 -16.57 5.47
C GLY A 10 -7.89 -15.57 6.30
N SER A 11 -6.89 -16.07 7.02
CA SER A 11 -6.17 -15.33 8.07
C SER A 11 -5.15 -14.31 7.56
N TYR A 12 -4.87 -14.28 6.26
CA TYR A 12 -3.94 -13.34 5.67
C TYR A 12 -4.40 -12.88 4.27
N HIS A 13 -3.92 -11.73 3.83
CA HIS A 13 -4.08 -11.25 2.48
C HIS A 13 -2.84 -11.57 1.65
N GLN A 14 -3.02 -12.38 0.60
CA GLN A 14 -1.97 -12.62 -0.37
C GLN A 14 -1.85 -11.41 -1.30
N MET A 15 -0.84 -10.59 -1.06
CA MET A 15 -0.57 -9.30 -1.71
C MET A 15 0.34 -9.50 -2.91
N ARG A 16 -0.16 -9.21 -4.12
CA ARG A 16 0.60 -9.29 -5.37
C ARG A 16 0.96 -7.90 -5.88
N PRO A 17 2.19 -7.68 -6.39
CA PRO A 17 2.57 -6.41 -6.95
C PRO A 17 1.69 -6.07 -8.17
N GLN A 18 1.32 -4.80 -8.29
CA GLN A 18 0.56 -4.22 -9.40
C GLN A 18 1.36 -3.15 -10.16
N GLY A 19 2.57 -2.84 -9.70
CA GLY A 19 3.43 -1.79 -10.23
C GLY A 19 3.68 -0.69 -9.22
N PHE A 20 4.21 0.45 -9.70
CA PHE A 20 4.51 1.61 -8.86
C PHE A 20 3.26 2.43 -8.55
N ALA A 21 3.23 3.01 -7.35
CA ALA A 21 2.20 3.93 -6.89
C ALA A 21 2.74 5.35 -6.87
N PHE A 22 2.02 6.29 -7.49
CA PHE A 22 2.24 7.71 -7.25
C PHE A 22 1.25 8.18 -6.18
N LEU A 23 1.76 8.86 -5.16
CA LEU A 23 0.97 9.21 -3.97
C LEU A 23 0.72 10.71 -3.91
N ALA A 24 -0.50 11.08 -3.53
CA ALA A 24 -0.87 12.44 -3.18
C ALA A 24 -1.79 12.45 -1.95
N ASP A 25 -1.83 13.57 -1.24
CA ASP A 25 -2.78 13.76 -0.14
C ASP A 25 -4.16 14.23 -0.63
N GLN A 26 -5.06 14.42 0.33
CA GLN A 26 -6.43 14.91 0.07
C GLN A 26 -6.49 16.28 -0.62
N ASN A 27 -5.42 17.08 -0.54
CA ASN A 27 -5.28 18.37 -1.19
C ASN A 27 -4.53 18.27 -2.53
N ASN A 28 -4.38 17.05 -3.07
CA ASN A 28 -3.62 16.72 -4.28
C ASN A 28 -2.13 17.11 -4.19
N LYS A 29 -1.57 17.29 -3.00
CA LYS A 29 -0.13 17.52 -2.84
C LYS A 29 0.60 16.20 -2.90
N ARG A 30 1.60 16.10 -3.77
CA ARG A 30 2.45 14.92 -3.91
C ARG A 30 3.05 14.52 -2.57
N ILE A 31 3.06 13.21 -2.31
CA ILE A 31 3.75 12.58 -1.19
C ILE A 31 5.01 11.94 -1.75
N LEU A 32 6.14 12.28 -1.16
CA LEU A 32 7.45 11.75 -1.51
C LEU A 32 7.95 10.89 -0.36
N TRP A 33 8.34 9.68 -0.70
CA TRP A 33 9.03 8.72 0.15
C TRP A 33 10.47 8.57 -0.37
N GLU A 34 11.35 7.90 0.37
CA GLU A 34 12.75 7.75 -0.04
C GLU A 34 12.86 6.88 -1.31
N GLN A 35 11.95 5.94 -1.47
CA GLN A 35 11.85 5.07 -2.63
C GLN A 35 10.48 5.21 -3.32
N THR A 36 10.41 4.83 -4.60
CA THR A 36 9.14 4.81 -5.32
C THR A 36 8.28 3.69 -4.77
N PRO A 37 7.10 4.01 -4.19
CA PRO A 37 6.30 2.98 -3.54
C PRO A 37 5.72 1.97 -4.53
N GLY A 38 5.63 0.73 -4.12
CA GLY A 38 4.89 -0.33 -4.80
C GLY A 38 3.43 -0.37 -4.38
N LEU A 39 2.54 -0.61 -5.34
CA LEU A 39 1.15 -0.97 -5.09
C LEU A 39 1.02 -2.49 -5.09
N TYR A 40 0.41 -3.03 -4.06
CA TYR A 40 0.05 -4.43 -3.95
C TYR A 40 -1.46 -4.57 -3.81
N LYS A 41 -1.99 -5.66 -4.34
CA LYS A 41 -3.42 -5.94 -4.29
C LYS A 41 -3.64 -7.42 -4.00
N CYS A 42 -4.54 -7.68 -3.05
CA CYS A 42 -5.07 -9.00 -2.80
C CYS A 42 -6.28 -9.29 -3.69
N LYS A 43 -6.55 -10.58 -3.93
CA LYS A 43 -7.73 -11.03 -4.69
C LYS A 43 -9.05 -10.55 -4.08
N CYS A 44 -9.11 -10.35 -2.76
CA CYS A 44 -10.28 -9.77 -2.09
C CYS A 44 -10.55 -8.30 -2.43
N GLY A 45 -9.60 -7.62 -3.08
CA GLY A 45 -9.67 -6.20 -3.40
C GLY A 45 -8.86 -5.32 -2.46
N GLU A 46 -8.40 -5.84 -1.32
CA GLU A 46 -7.60 -5.08 -0.36
C GLU A 46 -6.28 -4.65 -1.00
N ARG A 47 -5.95 -3.36 -0.86
CA ARG A 47 -4.73 -2.77 -1.39
C ARG A 47 -3.75 -2.46 -0.26
N PHE A 48 -2.49 -2.50 -0.62
CA PHE A 48 -1.38 -2.16 0.25
C PHE A 48 -0.36 -1.36 -0.55
N ILE A 49 0.17 -0.30 0.05
CA ILE A 49 1.22 0.53 -0.55
C ILE A 49 2.44 0.42 0.35
N SER A 50 3.60 0.10 -0.22
CA SER A 50 4.86 -0.10 0.50
C SER A 50 5.97 0.73 -0.15
N GLU A 51 6.85 1.32 0.64
CA GLU A 51 8.04 2.04 0.16
C GLU A 51 9.09 1.08 -0.39
N GLY A 52 9.34 -0.02 0.32
CA GLY A 52 10.23 -1.07 -0.16
C GLY A 52 9.49 -2.21 -0.86
N SER A 53 10.26 -3.25 -1.21
CA SER A 53 9.82 -4.41 -2.00
C SER A 53 9.75 -5.70 -1.15
N PRO A 54 8.73 -5.85 -0.27
CA PRO A 54 8.59 -7.04 0.59
C PRO A 54 8.42 -8.36 -0.19
N GLU A 55 7.89 -8.32 -1.42
CA GLU A 55 7.81 -9.48 -2.31
C GLU A 55 9.19 -10.05 -2.69
N ALA A 56 10.22 -9.19 -2.71
CA ALA A 56 11.61 -9.57 -2.97
C ALA A 56 12.42 -9.80 -1.68
N GLY A 57 11.76 -9.83 -0.52
CA GLY A 57 12.42 -9.92 0.80
C GLY A 57 13.02 -8.59 1.29
N GLY A 58 12.66 -7.47 0.68
CA GLY A 58 12.98 -6.12 1.14
C GLY A 58 12.22 -5.73 2.40
N VAL A 59 12.68 -4.66 3.07
CA VAL A 59 11.94 -4.05 4.17
C VAL A 59 10.69 -3.34 3.64
N ILE A 60 9.61 -3.30 4.42
CA ILE A 60 8.38 -2.61 4.03
C ILE A 60 8.58 -1.08 4.04
N GLY A 61 9.24 -0.55 5.06
CA GLY A 61 9.48 0.89 5.20
C GLY A 61 8.19 1.64 5.52
N ASN A 62 7.99 2.80 4.87
CA ASN A 62 6.72 3.50 4.92
C ASN A 62 5.62 2.71 4.19
N TYR A 63 4.44 2.58 4.80
CA TYR A 63 3.33 1.84 4.21
C TYR A 63 1.97 2.42 4.55
N VAL A 64 0.99 2.08 3.72
CA VAL A 64 -0.43 2.42 3.87
C VAL A 64 -1.27 1.22 3.48
N THR A 65 -2.23 0.86 4.33
CA THR A 65 -3.18 -0.23 4.06
C THR A 65 -4.51 0.33 3.54
N GLU A 66 -5.44 -0.53 3.12
CA GLU A 66 -6.68 -0.13 2.44
C GLU A 66 -7.43 1.02 3.14
N GLY A 67 -7.50 1.02 4.48
CA GLY A 67 -8.17 2.08 5.24
C GLY A 67 -7.54 3.48 5.10
N GLY A 68 -6.31 3.58 4.63
CA GLY A 68 -5.64 4.84 4.32
C GLY A 68 -5.75 5.28 2.85
N ILE A 69 -6.28 4.44 1.97
CA ILE A 69 -6.41 4.73 0.53
C ILE A 69 -7.81 5.27 0.25
N ILE A 70 -7.90 6.56 -0.07
CA ILE A 70 -9.18 7.27 -0.18
C ILE A 70 -9.78 7.05 -1.57
N ARG A 71 -9.01 7.30 -2.62
CA ARG A 71 -9.45 7.14 -4.03
C ARG A 71 -8.26 7.12 -4.98
N ALA A 72 -8.49 6.61 -6.19
CA ALA A 72 -7.60 6.89 -7.32
C ALA A 72 -8.00 8.22 -7.98
N ALA A 73 -7.03 8.96 -8.50
CA ALA A 73 -7.24 10.21 -9.22
C ALA A 73 -6.22 10.34 -10.36
N THR A 74 -6.44 11.31 -11.23
CA THR A 74 -5.44 11.73 -12.23
C THR A 74 -5.04 13.16 -11.94
N VAL A 75 -3.75 13.39 -11.73
CA VAL A 75 -3.17 14.73 -11.50
C VAL A 75 -2.15 14.96 -12.61
N GLU A 76 -2.37 16.02 -13.40
CA GLU A 76 -1.48 16.39 -14.52
C GLU A 76 -1.21 15.24 -15.51
N GLY A 77 -2.22 14.41 -15.78
CA GLY A 77 -2.12 13.26 -16.68
C GLY A 77 -1.48 12.00 -16.07
N VAL A 78 -1.04 12.05 -14.80
CA VAL A 78 -0.48 10.91 -14.08
C VAL A 78 -1.53 10.30 -13.14
N GLY A 79 -1.68 8.98 -13.18
CA GLY A 79 -2.52 8.25 -12.23
C GLY A 79 -1.90 8.24 -10.83
N VAL A 80 -2.63 8.76 -9.85
CA VAL A 80 -2.19 8.85 -8.44
C VAL A 80 -3.20 8.19 -7.51
N LEU A 81 -2.71 7.70 -6.37
CA LEU A 81 -3.54 7.28 -5.25
C LEU A 81 -3.57 8.39 -4.21
N ILE A 82 -4.78 8.87 -3.93
CA ILE A 82 -5.03 9.82 -2.85
C ILE A 82 -5.08 9.04 -1.54
N ILE A 83 -4.16 9.33 -0.64
CA ILE A 83 -4.03 8.66 0.66
C ILE A 83 -4.19 9.63 1.83
N ASN A 84 -4.62 9.12 2.98
CA ASN A 84 -4.61 9.85 4.23
C ASN A 84 -3.21 9.81 4.85
N LYS A 85 -2.51 10.96 4.85
CA LYS A 85 -1.16 11.10 5.41
C LYS A 85 -1.07 10.66 6.88
N SER A 86 -2.12 10.87 7.66
CA SER A 86 -2.15 10.48 9.08
C SER A 86 -2.24 8.98 9.30
N LEU A 87 -2.47 8.19 8.24
CA LEU A 87 -2.51 6.72 8.28
C LEU A 87 -1.26 6.08 7.64
N ILE A 88 -0.27 6.88 7.26
CA ILE A 88 1.06 6.37 6.90
C ILE A 88 1.71 5.81 8.16
N ARG A 89 2.20 4.58 8.06
CA ARG A 89 2.93 3.88 9.12
C ARG A 89 4.31 3.51 8.64
N TYR A 90 5.19 3.21 9.58
CA TYR A 90 6.56 2.77 9.29
C TYR A 90 6.82 1.42 9.96
N THR A 91 7.57 0.55 9.28
CA THR A 91 8.17 -0.63 9.89
C THR A 91 9.49 -0.98 9.20
N SER A 92 10.48 -1.39 9.99
CA SER A 92 11.73 -1.97 9.49
C SER A 92 11.62 -3.48 9.22
N SER A 93 10.46 -4.08 9.48
CA SER A 93 10.20 -5.49 9.20
C SER A 93 10.00 -5.75 7.71
N ARG A 94 10.33 -6.96 7.29
CA ARG A 94 10.10 -7.48 5.92
C ARG A 94 8.73 -8.14 5.78
N THR A 95 8.06 -8.36 6.90
CA THR A 95 6.75 -9.01 7.01
C THR A 95 5.82 -8.12 7.83
N LEU A 96 4.52 -8.29 7.61
CA LEU A 96 3.49 -7.62 8.39
C LEU A 96 2.39 -8.64 8.71
N PRO A 97 2.05 -8.85 10.00
CA PRO A 97 0.97 -9.77 10.37
C PRO A 97 -0.33 -9.43 9.62
N GLY A 98 -0.99 -10.46 9.09
CA GLY A 98 -2.18 -10.31 8.24
C GLY A 98 -1.89 -10.14 6.75
N PHE A 99 -0.62 -9.99 6.35
CA PHE A 99 -0.22 -9.84 4.94
C PHE A 99 0.87 -10.83 4.55
N HIS A 100 0.73 -11.38 3.35
CA HIS A 100 1.72 -12.23 2.74
C HIS A 100 2.03 -11.72 1.32
N PHE A 101 3.24 -11.21 1.12
CA PHE A 101 3.69 -10.64 -0.15
C PHE A 101 4.28 -11.74 -1.04
N VAL A 102 3.80 -11.81 -2.29
CA VAL A 102 4.11 -12.87 -3.27
C VAL A 102 4.38 -12.33 -4.67
#